data_AF-A0A2N9H2H1-F1
#
_entry.id   AF-A0A2N9H2H1-F1
#
_cell.length_a   1.000
_cell.length_b   1.000
_cell.length_c   1.000
_cell.angle_alpha   90.00
_cell.angle_beta   90.00
_cell.angle_gamma   90.00
#
_symmetry.space_group_name_H-M   'P 1'
#
loop_
_entity.id
_entity.type
_entity.pdbx_description
1 polymer ?
#
loop_
_entity_poly.entity_id
_entity_poly.type
_entity_poly.pdbx_seq_one_letter_code
_entity_poly.pdbx_strand_id
1 'polypeptide(L)'
;MREMRTYAVVFICDNNNKRISYKANSEKDPDGGSNPRWNFDVMFNIDINKAQQHGLGLVVRLMSHHSLRPDTIIGEVNVPITVLLEWFGDAAEDVHKVASRYVVTKNGAEQGTLAFSYNFRRTLQPPPPDPTPVNGPSDVWKILGSVSGNLINAVMLLS
;
A
#
# COMPACT_ATOMS: atom_id res chain seq x y z
N MET A 1 7.49 -14.22 29.35
CA MET A 1 8.10 -14.40 28.00
C MET A 1 8.15 -13.02 27.35
N ARG A 2 9.16 -12.68 26.54
CA ARG A 2 9.07 -11.44 25.75
C ARG A 2 8.06 -11.70 24.64
N GLU A 3 6.94 -11.00 24.69
CA GLU A 3 5.96 -11.02 23.61
C GLU A 3 6.59 -10.46 22.33
N MET A 4 6.27 -11.12 21.23
CA MET A 4 6.72 -10.70 19.91
C MET A 4 5.99 -9.41 19.55
N ARG A 5 6.76 -8.33 19.34
CA ARG A 5 6.21 -7.05 18.88
C ARG A 5 6.20 -7.04 17.37
N THR A 6 5.03 -6.98 16.77
CA THR A 6 4.89 -7.00 15.31
C THR A 6 4.54 -5.63 14.75
N TYR A 7 5.04 -5.32 13.56
CA TYR A 7 4.63 -4.14 12.80
C TYR A 7 4.40 -4.49 11.34
N ALA A 8 3.59 -3.71 10.65
CA ALA A 8 3.30 -3.87 9.24
C ALA A 8 4.16 -2.92 8.39
N VAL A 9 4.54 -3.38 7.20
CA VAL A 9 5.20 -2.58 6.16
C VAL A 9 4.38 -2.66 4.89
N VAL A 10 3.85 -1.53 4.44
CA VAL A 10 2.94 -1.43 3.30
C VAL A 10 3.62 -0.72 2.13
N PHE A 11 3.48 -1.26 0.92
CA PHE A 11 3.97 -0.65 -0.31
C PHE A 11 3.30 -1.26 -1.54
N ILE A 12 3.54 -0.67 -2.71
CA ILE A 12 3.08 -1.15 -4.01
C ILE A 12 4.27 -1.67 -4.82
N CYS A 13 4.08 -2.82 -5.47
CA CYS A 13 5.02 -3.40 -6.43
C CYS A 13 4.39 -3.54 -7.83
N ASP A 14 5.24 -3.71 -8.84
CA ASP A 14 4.81 -4.18 -10.16
C ASP A 14 4.79 -5.72 -10.22
N ASN A 15 4.41 -6.26 -11.39
CA ASN A 15 4.38 -7.69 -11.68
C ASN A 15 5.73 -8.42 -11.56
N ASN A 16 6.86 -7.70 -11.55
CA ASN A 16 8.20 -8.25 -11.34
C ASN A 16 8.61 -8.19 -9.86
N ASN A 17 7.65 -7.92 -8.95
CA ASN A 17 7.88 -7.69 -7.53
C ASN A 17 8.84 -6.51 -7.24
N LYS A 18 9.03 -5.60 -8.21
CA LYS A 18 9.82 -4.40 -8.00
C LYS A 18 8.95 -3.36 -7.29
N ARG A 19 9.38 -2.90 -6.13
CA ARG A 19 8.70 -1.82 -5.39
C ARG A 19 8.73 -0.53 -6.22
N ILE A 20 7.55 0.06 -6.43
CA ILE A 20 7.38 1.33 -7.16
C ILE A 20 6.90 2.49 -6.27
N SER A 21 6.41 2.22 -5.06
CA SER A 21 6.02 3.25 -4.10
C SER A 21 7.04 3.41 -2.97
N TYR A 22 6.83 4.42 -2.12
CA TYR A 22 7.45 4.48 -0.80
C TYR A 22 6.95 3.33 0.10
N LYS A 23 7.70 3.04 1.17
CA LYS A 23 7.27 2.10 2.22
C LYS A 23 6.66 2.90 3.36
N ALA A 24 5.51 2.46 3.83
CA ALA A 24 4.87 2.99 5.02
C ALA A 24 4.91 1.92 6.11
N ASN A 25 5.38 2.28 7.30
CA ASN A 25 5.49 1.34 8.41
C ASN A 25 4.49 1.74 9.49
N SER A 26 3.78 0.77 10.05
CA SER A 26 2.99 0.99 11.25
C SER A 26 3.88 1.15 12.48
N GLU A 27 3.28 1.62 13.57
CA GLU A 27 3.86 1.40 14.89
C GLU A 27 3.88 -0.09 15.25
N LYS A 28 4.66 -0.44 16.27
CA LYS A 28 4.67 -1.79 16.82
C LYS A 28 3.39 -2.01 17.60
N ASP A 29 2.79 -3.17 17.42
CA ASP A 29 1.65 -3.61 18.22
C ASP A 29 2.02 -3.56 19.72
N PRO A 30 1.30 -2.76 20.53
CA PRO A 30 1.64 -2.55 21.93
C PRO A 30 1.30 -3.77 22.79
N ASP A 31 0.25 -4.49 22.41
CA ASP A 31 -0.29 -5.64 23.14
C ASP A 31 0.51 -6.92 22.84
N GLY A 32 1.08 -7.01 21.64
CA GLY A 32 1.84 -8.17 21.18
C GLY A 32 0.97 -9.41 20.99
N GLY A 33 1.64 -10.55 20.78
CA GLY A 33 0.96 -11.84 20.63
C GLY A 33 0.67 -12.21 19.17
N SER A 34 -0.37 -13.04 18.97
CA SER A 34 -0.67 -13.67 17.67
C SER A 34 -1.78 -13.00 16.86
N ASN A 35 -2.42 -11.96 17.40
CA ASN A 35 -3.50 -11.22 16.74
C ASN A 35 -3.29 -9.70 16.89
N PRO A 36 -2.22 -9.17 16.27
CA PRO A 36 -1.85 -7.76 16.42
C PRO A 36 -2.90 -6.83 15.78
N ARG A 37 -2.99 -5.60 16.28
CA ARG A 37 -3.82 -4.54 15.70
C ARG A 37 -3.01 -3.26 15.60
N TRP A 38 -2.92 -2.71 14.39
CA TRP A 38 -2.07 -1.54 14.16
C TRP A 38 -2.83 -0.21 14.12
N ASN A 39 -4.11 -0.22 13.73
CA ASN A 39 -4.90 1.00 13.49
C ASN A 39 -4.12 2.03 12.66
N PHE A 40 -3.51 1.55 11.58
CA PHE A 40 -2.55 2.30 10.78
C PHE A 40 -3.13 2.68 9.43
N ASP A 41 -3.15 3.99 9.15
CA ASP A 41 -3.60 4.55 7.88
C ASP A 41 -2.42 4.90 6.96
N VAL A 42 -2.55 4.55 5.68
CA VAL A 42 -1.59 4.93 4.63
C VAL A 42 -2.31 5.34 3.35
N MET A 43 -1.77 6.34 2.66
CA MET A 43 -2.29 6.82 1.38
C MET A 43 -1.31 6.62 0.22
N PHE A 44 -1.78 6.07 -0.89
CA PHE A 44 -1.00 5.94 -2.12
C PHE A 44 -1.67 6.65 -3.30
N ASN A 45 -0.87 7.33 -4.11
CA ASN A 45 -1.29 7.86 -5.40
C ASN A 45 -1.11 6.75 -6.44
N ILE A 46 -2.21 6.27 -7.00
CA ILE A 46 -2.22 5.16 -7.96
C ILE A 46 -2.70 5.69 -9.30
N ASP A 47 -1.95 5.38 -10.35
CA ASP A 47 -2.39 5.53 -11.73
C ASP A 47 -3.16 4.26 -12.14
N ILE A 48 -4.46 4.41 -12.39
CA ILE A 48 -5.34 3.27 -12.71
C ILE A 48 -4.86 2.54 -13.97
N ASN A 49 -4.40 3.26 -14.99
CA ASN A 49 -3.95 2.64 -16.23
C ASN A 49 -2.71 1.80 -15.97
N LYS A 50 -1.78 2.30 -15.15
CA LYS A 50 -0.62 1.50 -14.74
C LYS A 50 -1.01 0.30 -13.89
N ALA A 51 -2.00 0.44 -13.00
CA ALA A 51 -2.53 -0.68 -12.23
C ALA A 51 -3.05 -1.81 -13.13
N GLN A 52 -3.80 -1.46 -14.18
CA GLN A 52 -4.34 -2.39 -15.16
C GLN A 52 -3.26 -2.98 -16.10
N GLN A 53 -2.32 -2.17 -16.58
CA GLN A 53 -1.31 -2.58 -17.56
C GLN A 53 -0.13 -3.34 -16.95
N HIS A 54 0.37 -2.90 -15.79
CA HIS A 54 1.58 -3.42 -15.16
C HIS A 54 1.30 -4.40 -14.03
N GLY A 55 0.03 -4.73 -13.77
CA GLY A 55 -0.36 -5.67 -12.73
C GLY A 55 0.14 -5.23 -11.35
N LEU A 56 -0.15 -3.99 -10.97
CA LEU A 56 0.34 -3.46 -9.69
C LEU A 56 -0.28 -4.24 -8.52
N GLY A 57 0.53 -4.55 -7.53
CA GLY A 57 0.14 -5.26 -6.31
C GLY A 57 0.34 -4.42 -5.07
N LEU A 58 -0.68 -4.38 -4.22
CA LEU A 58 -0.54 -3.94 -2.83
C LEU A 58 0.12 -5.04 -2.02
N VAL A 59 1.22 -4.72 -1.36
CA VAL A 59 1.92 -5.64 -0.46
C VAL A 59 1.87 -5.12 0.97
N VAL A 60 1.42 -5.98 1.88
CA VAL A 60 1.51 -5.78 3.33
C VAL A 60 2.40 -6.86 3.91
N ARG A 61 3.60 -6.49 4.38
CA ARG A 61 4.53 -7.40 5.06
C ARG A 61 4.38 -7.30 6.56
N LEU A 62 4.27 -8.44 7.22
CA LEU A 62 4.25 -8.54 8.67
C LEU A 62 5.67 -8.79 9.16
N MET A 63 6.16 -7.92 10.03
CA MET A 63 7.53 -7.94 10.54
C MET A 63 7.54 -8.23 12.03
N SER A 64 8.45 -9.10 12.46
CA SER A 64 8.79 -9.31 13.86
C SER A 64 9.89 -8.35 14.27
N HIS A 65 9.65 -7.56 15.30
CA HIS A 65 10.67 -6.71 15.88
C HIS A 65 11.52 -7.46 16.91
N HIS A 66 12.84 -7.33 16.80
CA HIS A 66 13.79 -7.90 17.76
C HIS A 66 14.71 -6.82 18.32
N SER A 67 14.92 -6.79 19.63
CA SER A 67 15.79 -5.76 20.25
C SER A 67 17.28 -5.97 20.00
N LEU A 68 17.71 -7.22 19.79
CA LEU A 68 19.13 -7.61 19.73
C LEU A 68 19.53 -8.25 18.40
N ARG A 69 18.56 -8.49 17.51
CA ARG A 69 18.77 -9.15 16.22
C ARG A 69 18.03 -8.38 15.14
N PRO A 70 18.37 -8.57 13.85
CA PRO A 70 17.61 -7.98 12.76
C PRO A 70 16.14 -8.40 12.80
N ASP A 71 15.26 -7.47 12.46
CA ASP A 71 13.84 -7.75 12.30
C ASP A 71 13.61 -8.80 11.20
N THR A 72 12.64 -9.69 11.43
CA THR A 72 12.38 -10.82 10.53
C THR A 72 10.98 -10.74 9.94
N ILE A 73 10.87 -10.92 8.63
CA ILE A 73 9.56 -11.09 7.97
C ILE A 73 8.91 -12.37 8.50
N ILE A 74 7.65 -12.23 8.91
CA ILE A 74 6.74 -13.30 9.34
C ILE A 74 6.06 -13.89 8.10
N GLY A 75 5.45 -13.01 7.31
CA GLY A 75 4.79 -13.32 6.05
C GLY A 75 4.29 -12.04 5.39
N GLU A 76 3.62 -12.18 4.26
CA GLU A 76 3.09 -11.07 3.50
C GLU A 76 1.75 -11.40 2.86
N VAL A 77 0.97 -10.34 2.64
CA VAL A 77 -0.20 -10.35 1.78
C VAL A 77 0.16 -9.59 0.52
N ASN A 78 -0.13 -10.16 -0.64
CA ASN A 78 -0.05 -9.47 -1.93
C ASN A 78 -1.42 -9.49 -2.60
N VAL A 79 -1.99 -8.32 -2.88
CA VAL A 79 -3.30 -8.18 -3.52
C VAL A 79 -3.15 -7.35 -4.79
N PRO A 80 -3.56 -7.87 -5.97
CA PRO A 80 -3.62 -7.06 -7.17
C PRO A 80 -4.52 -5.84 -6.95
N ILE A 81 -4.02 -4.66 -7.32
CA ILE A 81 -4.78 -3.41 -7.19
C ILE A 81 -6.05 -3.48 -8.06
N THR A 82 -6.00 -4.17 -9.19
CA THR A 82 -7.17 -4.41 -10.04
C THR A 82 -8.33 -5.09 -9.31
N VAL A 83 -8.03 -6.07 -8.44
CA VAL A 83 -9.04 -6.74 -7.61
C VAL A 83 -9.65 -5.78 -6.58
N LEU A 84 -8.84 -4.88 -6.02
CA LEU A 84 -9.34 -3.85 -5.12
C LEU A 84 -10.23 -2.83 -5.86
N LEU A 85 -9.92 -2.54 -7.13
CA LEU A 85 -10.64 -1.61 -7.99
C LEU A 85 -11.96 -2.16 -8.57
N GLU A 86 -12.25 -3.46 -8.50
CA GLU A 86 -13.49 -4.03 -9.07
C GLU A 86 -14.76 -3.35 -8.54
N TRP A 87 -14.71 -2.78 -7.34
CA TRP A 87 -15.84 -2.11 -6.68
C TRP A 87 -15.75 -0.58 -6.73
N PHE A 88 -14.77 -0.04 -7.46
CA PHE A 88 -14.56 1.40 -7.59
C PHE A 88 -15.51 1.99 -8.64
N GLY A 89 -16.35 2.95 -8.23
CA GLY A 89 -17.32 3.62 -9.11
C GLY A 89 -18.78 3.16 -8.94
N ASP A 90 -19.01 2.00 -8.32
CA ASP A 90 -20.37 1.45 -8.06
C ASP A 90 -20.96 1.84 -6.70
N ALA A 91 -20.14 2.40 -5.80
CA ALA A 91 -20.57 2.89 -4.48
C ALA A 91 -20.32 4.41 -4.39
N ALA A 92 -21.06 5.08 -3.49
CA ALA A 92 -20.74 6.46 -3.10
C ALA A 92 -19.24 6.57 -2.75
N GLU A 93 -18.59 7.66 -3.20
CA GLU A 93 -17.12 7.86 -3.20
C GLU A 93 -16.43 7.82 -1.81
N ASP A 94 -17.11 7.37 -0.75
CA ASP A 94 -16.63 7.36 0.64
C ASP A 94 -16.90 6.05 1.41
N VAL A 95 -17.41 4.99 0.77
CA VAL A 95 -17.64 3.72 1.46
C VAL A 95 -16.35 2.93 1.60
N HIS A 96 -15.87 2.76 2.83
CA HIS A 96 -14.75 1.85 3.14
C HIS A 96 -15.16 0.40 2.83
N LYS A 97 -14.32 -0.28 2.03
CA LYS A 97 -14.42 -1.71 1.76
C LYS A 97 -13.49 -2.48 2.67
N VAL A 98 -13.85 -3.70 3.05
CA VAL A 98 -13.02 -4.57 3.89
C VAL A 98 -12.54 -5.75 3.05
N ALA A 99 -11.24 -6.02 3.11
CA ALA A 99 -10.63 -7.21 2.55
C ALA A 99 -10.02 -8.06 3.67
N SER A 100 -10.16 -9.38 3.54
CA SER A 100 -9.44 -10.37 4.34
C SER A 100 -8.62 -11.26 3.41
N ARG A 101 -7.34 -11.47 3.70
CA ARG A 101 -6.41 -12.24 2.87
C ARG A 101 -5.50 -13.10 3.73
N TYR A 102 -5.17 -14.29 3.22
CA TYR A 102 -4.19 -15.15 3.87
C TYR A 102 -2.82 -14.51 3.88
N VAL A 103 -2.15 -14.59 5.03
CA VAL A 103 -0.75 -14.20 5.14
C VAL A 103 0.09 -15.37 4.63
N VAL A 104 0.88 -15.12 3.59
CA VAL A 104 1.77 -16.12 3.00
C VAL A 104 3.17 -15.96 3.57
N THR A 105 3.70 -17.01 4.16
CA THR A 105 5.04 -17.03 4.73
C THR A 105 6.11 -17.18 3.65
N LYS A 106 7.38 -17.03 4.03
CA LYS A 106 8.52 -17.20 3.10
C LYS A 106 8.61 -18.57 2.42
N ASN A 107 8.08 -19.62 3.06
CA ASN A 107 8.02 -20.96 2.49
C ASN A 107 6.73 -21.21 1.69
N GLY A 108 5.91 -20.17 1.44
CA GLY A 108 4.68 -20.26 0.66
C GLY A 108 3.48 -20.85 1.40
N ALA A 109 3.59 -21.06 2.72
CA ALA A 109 2.48 -21.56 3.52
C ALA A 109 1.55 -20.41 3.93
N GLU A 110 0.24 -20.67 3.93
CA GLU A 110 -0.74 -19.74 4.45
C GLU A 110 -0.81 -19.88 5.98
N GLN A 111 -0.59 -18.78 6.71
CA GLN A 111 -0.60 -18.75 8.18
C GLN A 111 -1.37 -17.54 8.70
N GLY A 112 -2.65 -17.78 9.02
CA GLY A 112 -3.55 -16.74 9.49
C GLY A 112 -4.03 -15.82 8.39
N THR A 113 -4.75 -14.77 8.79
CA THR A 113 -5.38 -13.82 7.87
C THR A 113 -5.12 -12.40 8.32
N LEU A 114 -4.89 -11.50 7.37
CA LEU A 114 -4.87 -10.06 7.59
C LEU A 114 -6.18 -9.47 7.10
N ALA A 115 -6.86 -8.73 7.97
CA ALA A 115 -7.98 -7.89 7.60
C ALA A 115 -7.50 -6.44 7.44
N PHE A 116 -7.97 -5.77 6.40
CA PHE A 116 -7.75 -4.33 6.23
C PHE A 116 -8.94 -3.71 5.53
N SER A 117 -9.15 -2.42 5.77
CA SER A 117 -10.12 -1.65 5.02
C SER A 117 -9.43 -0.69 4.06
N TYR A 118 -10.12 -0.36 2.97
CA TYR A 118 -9.61 0.50 1.92
C TYR A 118 -10.73 1.32 1.30
N ASN A 119 -10.39 2.50 0.81
CA ASN A 119 -11.23 3.27 -0.10
C ASN A 119 -10.37 3.84 -1.23
N PHE A 120 -11.02 4.18 -2.33
CA PHE A 120 -10.40 4.87 -3.45
C PHE A 120 -11.14 6.17 -3.67
N ARG A 121 -10.40 7.26 -3.86
CA ARG A 121 -10.96 8.58 -4.15
C ARG A 121 -10.32 9.14 -5.42
N ARG A 122 -11.12 9.71 -6.32
CA ARG A 122 -10.58 10.40 -7.50
C ARG A 122 -9.83 11.65 -7.05
N THR A 123 -8.60 11.81 -7.54
CA THR A 123 -7.89 13.07 -7.39
C THR A 123 -8.18 13.94 -8.59
N LEU A 124 -8.83 15.08 -8.36
CA LEU A 124 -8.98 16.13 -9.37
C LEU A 124 -7.70 16.95 -9.57
N GLN A 125 -6.65 16.70 -8.77
CA GLN A 125 -5.42 17.46 -8.77
C GLN A 125 -4.24 16.61 -9.26
N PRO A 126 -3.36 17.15 -10.14
CA PRO A 126 -2.10 16.51 -10.49
C PRO A 126 -1.25 16.21 -9.24
N PRO A 127 -0.35 15.21 -9.29
CA PRO A 127 0.60 14.98 -8.19
C PRO A 127 1.31 16.31 -7.89
N PRO A 128 1.55 16.67 -6.62
CA PRO A 128 2.41 17.80 -6.33
C PRO A 128 3.74 17.59 -7.08
N PRO A 129 4.26 18.61 -7.78
CA PRO A 129 5.52 18.48 -8.48
C PRO A 129 6.56 17.99 -7.46
N ASP A 130 7.34 16.97 -7.84
CA ASP A 130 8.55 16.62 -7.10
C ASP A 130 9.30 17.92 -6.78
N PRO A 131 9.88 18.09 -5.58
CA PRO A 131 10.65 19.29 -5.26
C PRO A 131 11.84 19.37 -6.22
N THR A 132 11.66 20.08 -7.33
CA THR A 132 12.70 20.31 -8.31
C THR A 132 13.76 21.21 -7.69
N PRO A 133 15.06 20.91 -7.89
CA PRO A 133 16.12 21.83 -7.54
C PRO A 133 15.89 23.16 -8.24
N VAL A 134 15.84 24.25 -7.47
CA VAL A 134 15.85 25.61 -7.97
C VAL A 134 17.07 25.75 -8.89
N ASN A 135 16.81 26.04 -10.18
CA ASN A 135 17.71 26.47 -11.27
C ASN A 135 17.78 25.51 -12.48
N GLY A 136 16.89 25.73 -13.47
CA GLY A 136 17.00 25.21 -14.84
C GLY A 136 15.91 25.77 -15.78
N PRO A 137 16.16 25.97 -17.09
CA PRO A 137 15.37 26.85 -17.95
C PRO A 137 13.94 26.33 -18.23
N SER A 138 13.01 27.27 -18.24
CA SER A 138 11.56 27.15 -18.28
C SER A 138 10.98 26.83 -19.67
N ASP A 139 11.43 25.74 -20.31
CA ASP A 139 10.92 25.32 -21.63
C ASP A 139 10.37 23.87 -21.69
N VAL A 140 10.23 23.18 -20.55
CA VAL A 140 9.76 21.77 -20.53
C VAL A 140 8.22 21.65 -20.60
N TRP A 141 7.46 22.74 -20.38
CA TRP A 141 6.00 22.67 -20.20
C TRP A 141 5.17 22.57 -21.49
N LYS A 142 5.78 22.51 -22.67
CA LYS A 142 5.03 22.39 -23.94
C LYS A 142 4.83 20.95 -24.45
N ILE A 143 5.39 19.92 -23.80
CA ILE A 143 5.28 18.51 -24.27
C ILE A 143 4.75 17.54 -23.20
N LEU A 144 3.96 18.02 -22.24
CA LEU A 144 3.12 17.12 -21.43
C LEU A 144 1.67 17.43 -21.77
N GLY A 145 1.12 16.63 -22.69
CA GLY A 145 -0.29 16.64 -23.00
C GLY A 145 -1.13 16.60 -21.73
N SER A 146 -2.22 17.37 -21.75
CA SER A 146 -3.34 17.34 -20.82
C SER A 146 -3.45 16.01 -20.05
N VAL A 147 -3.01 15.96 -18.79
CA VAL A 147 -3.20 14.78 -17.93
C VAL A 147 -4.64 14.82 -17.42
N SER A 148 -5.57 14.36 -18.26
CA SER A 148 -6.95 14.11 -17.85
C SER A 148 -7.01 12.85 -16.98
N GLY A 149 -7.36 13.01 -15.69
CA GLY A 149 -8.41 12.21 -15.04
C GLY A 149 -8.14 10.76 -14.55
N ASN A 150 -6.91 10.25 -14.49
CA ASN A 150 -6.67 8.81 -14.18
C ASN A 150 -5.94 8.51 -12.85
N LEU A 151 -5.71 9.53 -12.02
CA LEU A 151 -5.08 9.38 -10.72
C LEU A 151 -6.14 9.22 -9.63
N ILE A 152 -5.89 8.29 -8.72
CA ILE A 152 -6.71 8.08 -7.52
C ILE A 152 -5.82 8.01 -6.29
N ASN A 153 -6.34 8.48 -5.17
CA ASN A 153 -5.80 8.20 -3.85
C ASN A 153 -6.43 6.92 -3.32
N ALA A 154 -5.61 5.99 -2.83
CA ALA A 154 -6.07 4.87 -2.03
C ALA A 154 -5.68 5.11 -0.59
N VAL A 155 -6.67 5.20 0.31
CA VAL A 155 -6.41 5.17 1.77
C VAL A 155 -6.68 3.76 2.27
N MET A 156 -5.76 3.23 3.06
CA MET A 156 -5.87 1.90 3.64
C MET A 156 -5.64 1.95 5.12
N LEU A 157 -6.55 1.32 5.86
CA LEU A 157 -6.50 1.15 7.30
C LEU A 157 -6.25 -0.33 7.61
N LEU A 158 -5.09 -0.61 8.20
CA LEU A 158 -4.80 -1.95 8.75
C LEU A 158 -5.46 -2.09 10.12
N SER A 159 -6.30 -3.13 10.27
CA SER A 159 -7.07 -3.45 11.49
C SER A 159 -6.31 -4.40 12.38
#